data_AF-A0A432UM98-F1
#
_entry.id   AF-A0A432UM98-F1
#
_cell.length_a   1.000
_cell.length_b   1.000
_cell.length_c   1.000
_cell.angle_alpha   90.00
_cell.angle_beta   90.00
_cell.angle_gamma   90.00
#
_symmetry.space_group_name_H-M   'P 1'
#
loop_
_entity.id
_entity.type
_entity.pdbx_description
1 polymer ?
#
loop_
_entity_poly.entity_id
_entity_poly.type
_entity_poly.pdbx_seq_one_letter_code
_entity_poly.pdbx_strand_id
1 'polypeptide(L)'
;MHLIENEFEQKLLHELPPHARDIGLDLVSTRSLGELLVMLDENQVDKELLSVKKVPATLWEPILRAALLAKTTYFLPNAELSQEEILFLIKAACMSADYPLSEHSLAEIIELTEEDMPVFHRWLLQLAKNLQEKRI
;
A
#
# COMPACT_ATOMS: atom_id res chain seq x y z
N MET A 1 -22.31 -4.12 17.45
CA MET A 1 -21.12 -3.43 16.91
C MET A 1 -21.17 -3.60 15.40
N HIS A 2 -21.54 -2.55 14.66
CA HIS A 2 -21.42 -2.58 13.20
C HIS A 2 -19.96 -2.26 12.89
N LEU A 3 -19.15 -3.30 12.73
CA LEU A 3 -17.78 -3.17 12.25
C LEU A 3 -17.87 -2.70 10.80
N ILE A 4 -17.50 -1.45 10.54
CA ILE A 4 -17.14 -1.04 9.19
C ILE A 4 -15.75 -1.65 8.99
N GLU A 5 -15.69 -2.82 8.35
CA GLU A 5 -14.42 -3.35 7.88
C GLU A 5 -13.94 -2.42 6.75
N ASN A 6 -12.82 -1.74 6.97
CA ASN A 6 -12.21 -0.95 5.90
C ASN A 6 -11.68 -1.92 4.83
N GLU A 7 -12.27 -1.86 3.64
CA GLU A 7 -11.71 -2.54 2.48
C GLU A 7 -10.38 -1.85 2.12
N PHE A 8 -9.27 -2.56 2.27
CA PHE A 8 -7.95 -2.16 1.77
C PHE A 8 -7.58 -2.99 0.54
N GLU A 9 -6.63 -2.52 -0.26
CA GLU A 9 -6.19 -3.20 -1.46
C GLU A 9 -5.42 -4.49 -1.11
N GLN A 10 -5.83 -5.59 -1.70
CA GLN A 10 -5.32 -6.94 -1.41
C GLN A 10 -4.71 -7.64 -2.62
N LYS A 11 -4.78 -7.07 -3.83
CA LYS A 11 -4.26 -7.66 -5.07
C LYS A 11 -2.84 -8.21 -4.90
N LEU A 12 -1.90 -7.37 -4.45
CA LEU A 12 -0.50 -7.78 -4.27
C LEU A 12 -0.33 -8.85 -3.19
N LEU A 13 -1.10 -8.80 -2.10
CA LEU A 13 -1.10 -9.86 -1.08
C LEU A 13 -1.58 -11.20 -1.68
N HIS A 14 -2.56 -11.15 -2.59
CA HIS A 14 -3.11 -12.33 -3.25
C HIS A 14 -2.20 -12.94 -4.33
N GLU A 15 -1.29 -12.16 -4.90
CA GLU A 15 -0.26 -12.64 -5.83
C GLU A 15 0.88 -13.38 -5.10
N LEU A 16 1.08 -13.10 -3.82
CA LEU A 16 2.06 -13.81 -3.01
C LEU A 16 1.64 -15.27 -2.74
N PRO A 17 2.62 -16.20 -2.69
CA PRO A 17 2.39 -17.54 -2.14
C PRO A 17 1.82 -17.49 -0.71
N PRO A 18 0.98 -18.45 -0.27
CA PRO A 18 0.26 -18.37 1.00
C PRO A 18 1.13 -18.05 2.23
N HIS A 19 2.20 -18.81 2.44
CA HIS A 19 3.19 -18.57 3.49
C HIS A 19 3.87 -17.18 3.48
N ALA A 20 4.05 -16.56 2.30
CA ALA A 20 4.58 -15.20 2.17
C ALA A 20 3.48 -14.14 2.42
N ARG A 21 2.26 -14.40 1.94
CA ARG A 21 1.07 -13.59 2.21
C ARG A 21 0.80 -13.45 3.70
N ASP A 22 0.93 -14.55 4.46
CA ASP A 22 0.73 -14.51 5.91
C ASP A 22 1.73 -13.55 6.58
N ILE A 23 2.98 -13.50 6.12
CA ILE A 23 3.97 -12.51 6.61
C ILE A 23 3.49 -11.09 6.26
N GLY A 24 3.05 -10.86 5.03
CA GLY A 24 2.51 -9.57 4.60
C GLY A 24 1.35 -9.09 5.48
N LEU A 25 0.39 -9.98 5.79
CA LEU A 25 -0.75 -9.68 6.68
C LEU A 25 -0.31 -9.43 8.13
N ASP A 26 0.67 -10.20 8.64
CA ASP A 26 1.25 -9.98 9.95
C ASP A 26 1.91 -8.58 10.02
N LEU A 27 2.63 -8.18 8.98
CA LEU A 27 3.25 -6.85 8.87
C LEU A 27 2.21 -5.72 8.79
N VAL A 28 1.15 -5.86 7.99
CA VAL A 28 0.03 -4.90 7.93
C VAL A 28 -0.57 -4.66 9.32
N SER A 29 -0.65 -5.71 10.13
CA SER A 29 -1.27 -5.67 11.46
C SER A 29 -0.34 -5.14 12.55
N THR A 30 0.98 -5.41 12.45
CA THR A 30 1.94 -5.17 13.54
C THR A 30 2.85 -3.97 13.33
N ARG A 31 3.02 -3.50 12.09
CA ARG A 31 3.91 -2.37 11.75
C ARG A 31 3.11 -1.13 11.36
N SER A 32 3.66 0.03 11.68
CA SER A 32 3.20 1.32 11.18
C SER A 32 3.62 1.53 9.73
N LEU A 33 2.96 2.46 9.03
CA LEU A 33 3.33 2.83 7.65
C LEU A 33 4.78 3.32 7.57
N GLY A 34 5.22 4.13 8.55
CA GLY A 34 6.59 4.64 8.61
C GLY A 34 7.63 3.53 8.77
N GLU A 35 7.38 2.55 9.64
CA GLU A 35 8.27 1.39 9.79
C GLU A 35 8.39 0.59 8.50
N LEU A 36 7.28 0.33 7.81
CA LEU A 36 7.30 -0.42 6.55
C LEU A 36 8.08 0.32 5.44
N LEU A 37 7.98 1.65 5.39
CA LEU A 37 8.73 2.47 4.44
C LEU A 37 10.23 2.41 4.72
N VAL A 38 10.63 2.49 6.00
CA VAL A 38 12.03 2.32 6.40
C VAL A 38 12.55 0.93 6.04
N MET A 39 11.76 -0.13 6.30
CA MET A 39 12.14 -1.50 5.95
C MET A 39 12.35 -1.68 4.44
N LEU A 40 11.53 -1.01 3.61
CA LEU A 40 11.69 -1.05 2.15
C LEU A 40 12.94 -0.26 1.70
N ASP A 41 13.19 0.90 2.28
CA ASP A 41 14.35 1.76 1.95
C ASP A 41 15.69 1.11 2.34
N GLU A 42 15.77 0.56 3.55
CA GLU A 42 16.97 -0.16 4.02
C GLU A 42 17.21 -1.46 3.23
N ASN A 43 16.14 -2.03 2.66
CA ASN A 43 16.12 -3.30 1.95
C ASN A 43 16.88 -4.44 2.68
N GLN A 44 16.89 -4.38 4.02
CA GLN A 44 17.55 -5.38 4.84
C GLN A 44 16.61 -6.57 5.04
N VAL A 45 16.95 -7.71 4.44
CA VAL A 45 16.16 -8.94 4.55
C VAL A 45 16.13 -9.43 6.00
N ASP A 46 14.94 -9.49 6.59
CA ASP A 46 14.71 -10.12 7.90
C ASP A 46 14.71 -11.65 7.75
N LYS A 47 15.92 -12.23 7.77
CA LYS A 47 16.12 -13.68 7.60
C LYS A 47 15.44 -14.49 8.69
N GLU A 48 15.33 -13.95 9.90
CA GLU A 48 14.69 -14.65 11.02
C GLU A 48 13.20 -14.79 10.75
N LEU A 49 12.52 -13.68 10.43
CA LEU A 49 11.10 -13.67 10.09
C LEU A 49 10.78 -14.60 8.91
N LEU A 50 11.57 -14.52 7.84
CA LEU A 50 11.38 -15.37 6.65
C LEU A 50 11.63 -16.86 6.94
N SER A 51 12.60 -17.19 7.80
CA SER A 51 12.94 -18.57 8.12
C SER A 51 11.82 -19.32 8.83
N VAL A 52 11.05 -18.64 9.69
CA VAL A 52 9.92 -19.22 10.45
C VAL A 52 8.90 -19.84 9.51
N LYS A 53 8.61 -19.20 8.38
CA LYS A 53 7.63 -19.67 7.38
C LYS A 53 8.28 -20.25 6.11
N LYS A 54 9.61 -20.48 6.12
CA LYS A 54 10.40 -21.00 4.99
C LYS A 54 10.23 -20.19 3.70
N VAL A 55 10.15 -18.88 3.83
CA VAL A 55 9.96 -17.97 2.69
C VAL A 55 11.32 -17.61 2.09
N PRO A 56 11.51 -17.72 0.76
CA PRO A 56 12.74 -17.27 0.10
C PRO A 56 13.00 -15.77 0.27
N ALA A 57 14.27 -15.39 0.45
CA ALA A 57 14.67 -13.99 0.55
C ALA A 57 14.27 -13.13 -0.67
N THR A 58 14.14 -13.74 -1.85
CA THR A 58 13.68 -13.07 -3.08
C THR A 58 12.25 -12.54 -2.99
N LEU A 59 11.45 -13.02 -2.04
CA LEU A 59 10.09 -12.52 -1.80
C LEU A 59 10.04 -11.38 -0.79
N TRP A 60 11.16 -10.95 -0.22
CA TRP A 60 11.18 -9.91 0.80
C TRP A 60 10.57 -8.59 0.32
N GLU A 61 11.11 -8.04 -0.78
CA GLU A 61 10.60 -6.81 -1.35
C GLU A 61 9.13 -6.93 -1.82
N PRO A 62 8.72 -8.00 -2.54
CA PRO A 62 7.30 -8.23 -2.85
C PRO A 62 6.38 -8.25 -1.61
N ILE A 63 6.83 -8.87 -0.51
CA ILE A 63 6.08 -8.89 0.76
C ILE A 63 5.93 -7.46 1.31
N LEU A 64 7.02 -6.68 1.35
CA LEU A 64 6.99 -5.32 1.86
C LEU A 64 6.09 -4.41 1.02
N ARG A 65 6.18 -4.49 -0.31
CA ARG A 65 5.33 -3.73 -1.24
C ARG A 65 3.86 -4.08 -1.08
N ALA A 66 3.53 -5.37 -0.98
CA ALA A 66 2.16 -5.81 -0.73
C ALA A 66 1.63 -5.30 0.62
N ALA A 67 2.42 -5.40 1.68
CA ALA A 67 2.05 -4.90 3.01
C ALA A 67 1.90 -3.38 3.03
N LEU A 68 2.77 -2.64 2.34
CA LEU A 68 2.70 -1.18 2.22
C LEU A 68 1.44 -0.73 1.48
N LEU A 69 1.11 -1.35 0.34
CA LEU A 69 -0.10 -1.00 -0.42
C LEU A 69 -1.36 -1.23 0.43
N ALA A 70 -1.45 -2.38 1.09
CA ALA A 70 -2.53 -2.70 2.01
C ALA A 70 -2.61 -1.71 3.18
N LYS A 71 -1.46 -1.43 3.84
CA LYS A 71 -1.40 -0.49 4.98
C LYS A 71 -1.81 0.92 4.57
N THR A 72 -1.37 1.37 3.40
CA THR A 72 -1.63 2.73 2.93
C THR A 72 -3.10 2.90 2.54
N THR A 73 -3.67 1.93 1.84
CA THR A 73 -5.09 1.95 1.43
C THR A 73 -6.06 1.68 2.57
N TYR A 74 -5.59 1.16 3.71
CA TYR A 74 -6.37 1.06 4.95
C TYR A 74 -6.73 2.44 5.55
N PHE A 75 -5.91 3.47 5.29
CA PHE A 75 -6.23 4.83 5.73
C PHE A 75 -7.35 5.40 4.86
N LEU A 76 -8.52 5.60 5.47
CA LEU A 76 -9.63 6.26 4.79
C LEU A 76 -9.32 7.74 4.56
N PRO A 77 -9.54 8.24 3.33
CA PRO A 77 -9.51 9.67 3.05
C PRO A 77 -10.48 10.40 3.99
N ASN A 78 -9.98 11.33 4.79
CA ASN A 78 -10.81 12.18 5.63
C ASN A 78 -10.45 13.67 5.41
N ALA A 79 -11.34 14.55 5.85
CA ALA A 79 -11.21 15.99 5.62
C ALA A 79 -10.07 16.64 6.44
N GLU A 80 -9.58 15.98 7.48
CA GLU A 80 -8.56 16.49 8.39
C GLU A 80 -7.15 16.36 7.79
N LEU A 81 -6.93 15.40 6.89
CA LEU A 81 -5.64 15.23 6.21
C LEU A 81 -5.24 16.51 5.47
N SER A 82 -4.05 17.01 5.72
CA SER A 82 -3.45 18.09 4.97
C SER A 82 -3.15 17.68 3.52
N GLN A 83 -2.93 18.68 2.67
CA GLN A 83 -2.49 18.43 1.29
C GLN A 83 -1.18 17.63 1.23
N GLU A 84 -0.25 17.88 2.14
CA GLU A 84 1.04 17.19 2.21
C GLU A 84 0.87 15.72 2.58
N GLU A 85 0.02 15.41 3.56
CA GLU A 85 -0.29 14.04 3.97
C GLU A 85 -1.00 13.26 2.86
N ILE A 86 -1.95 13.89 2.16
CA ILE A 86 -2.61 13.27 0.99
C ILE A 86 -1.57 12.93 -0.08
N LEU A 87 -0.70 13.87 -0.43
CA LEU A 87 0.34 13.64 -1.44
C LEU A 87 1.34 12.56 -1.02
N PHE A 88 1.68 12.51 0.27
CA PHE A 88 2.53 11.46 0.83
C PHE A 88 1.88 10.08 0.69
N LEU A 89 0.61 9.94 1.06
CA LEU A 89 -0.13 8.68 0.94
C LEU A 89 -0.23 8.21 -0.51
N ILE A 90 -0.57 9.10 -1.45
CA ILE A 90 -0.62 8.78 -2.88
C ILE A 90 0.75 8.28 -3.35
N LYS A 91 1.83 9.01 -3.05
CA LYS A 91 3.20 8.62 -3.44
C LYS A 91 3.57 7.24 -2.92
N ALA A 92 3.30 6.98 -1.63
CA ALA A 92 3.61 5.71 -0.99
C ALA A 92 2.83 4.56 -1.63
N ALA A 93 1.52 4.73 -1.85
CA ALA A 93 0.68 3.69 -2.47
C ALA A 93 1.09 3.42 -3.92
N CYS A 94 1.27 4.46 -4.73
CA CYS A 94 1.68 4.36 -6.13
C CYS A 94 3.04 3.66 -6.28
N MET A 95 4.04 4.04 -5.48
CA MET A 95 5.34 3.36 -5.46
C MET A 95 5.18 1.89 -5.04
N SER A 96 4.34 1.58 -4.05
CA SER A 96 4.12 0.20 -3.58
C SER A 96 3.44 -0.68 -4.63
N ALA A 97 2.56 -0.09 -5.44
CA ALA A 97 1.88 -0.75 -6.55
C ALA A 97 2.72 -0.85 -7.84
N ASP A 98 3.99 -0.48 -7.79
CA ASP A 98 4.91 -0.45 -8.95
C ASP A 98 4.52 0.56 -10.05
N TYR A 99 3.84 1.64 -9.66
CA TYR A 99 3.48 2.77 -10.53
C TYR A 99 4.00 4.10 -9.95
N PRO A 100 5.32 4.32 -9.86
CA PRO A 100 5.85 5.53 -9.23
C PRO A 100 5.44 6.81 -9.98
N LEU A 101 5.08 7.87 -9.23
CA LEU A 101 4.67 9.16 -9.81
C LEU A 101 5.80 9.90 -10.57
N SER A 102 7.04 9.41 -10.52
CA SER A 102 8.15 9.89 -11.34
C SER A 102 8.05 9.40 -12.79
N GLU A 103 7.32 8.31 -13.03
CA GLU A 103 7.22 7.64 -14.32
C GLU A 103 5.79 7.68 -14.88
N HIS A 104 4.79 7.70 -14.00
CA HIS A 104 3.37 7.76 -14.37
C HIS A 104 2.68 9.00 -13.79
N SER A 105 1.71 9.53 -14.54
CA SER A 105 0.83 10.58 -14.00
C SER A 105 -0.23 9.98 -13.09
N LEU A 106 -0.73 10.72 -12.08
CA LEU A 106 -1.80 10.22 -11.22
C LEU A 106 -3.07 9.80 -12.00
N ALA A 107 -3.40 10.52 -13.08
CA ALA A 107 -4.55 10.19 -13.93
C ALA A 107 -4.36 8.84 -14.64
N GLU A 108 -3.17 8.61 -15.18
CA GLU A 108 -2.80 7.34 -15.83
C GLU A 108 -2.86 6.16 -14.85
N ILE A 109 -2.34 6.32 -13.63
CA ILE A 109 -2.38 5.25 -12.62
C ILE A 109 -3.83 4.90 -12.24
N ILE A 110 -4.71 5.91 -12.14
CA ILE A 110 -6.13 5.69 -11.87
C ILE A 110 -6.74 4.84 -12.99
N GLU A 111 -6.45 5.12 -14.25
CA GLU A 111 -6.95 4.32 -15.39
C GLU A 111 -6.37 2.90 -15.39
N LEU A 112 -5.05 2.74 -15.18
CA LEU A 112 -4.37 1.44 -15.18
C LEU A 112 -4.86 0.49 -14.07
N THR A 113 -5.35 1.03 -12.97
CA THR A 113 -5.71 0.24 -11.77
C THR A 113 -7.19 -0.14 -11.71
N GLU A 114 -8.03 0.37 -12.64
CA GLU A 114 -9.49 0.21 -12.59
C GLU A 114 -9.93 -1.26 -12.56
N GLU A 115 -9.38 -2.09 -13.44
CA GLU A 115 -9.75 -3.51 -13.55
C GLU A 115 -9.02 -4.39 -12.52
N ASP A 116 -7.71 -4.18 -12.36
CA ASP A 116 -6.85 -5.10 -11.60
C ASP A 116 -6.76 -4.82 -10.10
N MET A 117 -6.95 -3.56 -9.70
CA MET A 117 -6.84 -3.10 -8.30
C MET A 117 -8.00 -2.13 -7.97
N PRO A 118 -9.26 -2.59 -8.01
CA PRO A 118 -10.43 -1.71 -7.95
C PRO A 118 -10.57 -0.99 -6.60
N VAL A 119 -10.00 -1.52 -5.51
CA VAL A 119 -9.99 -0.83 -4.21
C VAL A 119 -9.01 0.33 -4.26
N PHE A 120 -7.81 0.09 -4.78
CA PHE A 120 -6.81 1.13 -4.97
C PHE A 120 -7.28 2.23 -5.94
N HIS A 121 -7.90 1.86 -7.05
CA HIS A 121 -8.50 2.81 -8.00
C HIS A 121 -9.48 3.77 -7.31
N ARG A 122 -10.46 3.22 -6.56
CA ARG A 122 -11.45 4.03 -5.83
C ARG A 122 -10.79 4.91 -4.77
N TRP A 123 -9.78 4.38 -4.08
CA TRP A 123 -9.04 5.10 -3.07
C TRP A 123 -8.28 6.30 -3.66
N LEU A 124 -7.62 6.12 -4.83
CA LEU A 124 -6.94 7.18 -5.56
C LEU A 124 -7.90 8.27 -6.04
N LEU A 125 -9.06 7.88 -6.60
CA LEU A 125 -10.10 8.84 -7.00
C LEU A 125 -10.55 9.72 -5.84
N GLN A 126 -10.77 9.12 -4.67
CA GLN A 126 -11.20 9.86 -3.49
C GLN A 126 -10.12 10.83 -2.99
N LEU A 127 -8.86 10.41 -2.92
CA LEU A 127 -7.78 11.32 -2.53
C LEU A 127 -7.51 12.42 -3.55
N ALA A 128 -7.60 12.11 -4.84
CA ALA A 128 -7.46 13.10 -5.92
C ALA A 128 -8.54 14.19 -5.80
N LYS A 129 -9.79 13.80 -5.49
CA LYS A 129 -10.88 14.74 -5.23
C LYS A 129 -10.59 15.61 -4.00
N ASN A 130 -10.20 15.01 -2.87
CA ASN A 130 -9.87 15.76 -1.65
C ASN A 130 -8.72 16.75 -1.88
N LEU A 131 -7.74 16.38 -2.71
CA LEU A 131 -6.62 17.24 -3.08
C LEU A 131 -7.06 18.44 -3.91
N GLN A 132 -8.02 18.27 -4.81
CA GLN A 132 -8.60 19.36 -5.60
C GLN A 132 -9.38 20.34 -4.73
N GLU A 133 -10.18 19.82 -3.79
CA GLU A 133 -10.98 20.65 -2.87
C GLU A 133 -10.11 21.50 -1.93
N LYS A 134 -8.93 21.01 -1.52
CA LYS A 134 -7.99 21.76 -0.66
C LYS A 134 -7.13 22.80 -1.39
N ARG A 135 -7.14 22.82 -2.73
CA ARG A 135 -6.42 23.81 -3.54
C ARG A 135 -7.21 25.11 -3.72
N ILE A 136 -8.49 25.12 -3.36
CA ILE A 136 -9.42 26.27 -3.43
C ILE A 136 -9.37 27.00 -2.09
#